data_AF-A0A8J7X4L4-F1
#
_entry.id   AF-A0A8J7X4L4-F1
#
_cell.length_a   1.000
_cell.length_b   1.000
_cell.length_c   1.000
_cell.angle_alpha   90.00
_cell.angle_beta   90.00
_cell.angle_gamma   90.00
#
_symmetry.space_group_name_H-M   'P 1'
#
loop_
_entity.id
_entity.type
_entity.pdbx_description
1 polymer ?
#
loop_
_entity_poly.entity_id
_entity_poly.type
_entity_poly.pdbx_seq_one_letter_code
_entity_poly.pdbx_strand_id
1 'polypeptide(L)'
;MVRGQGSLEYVMNYSWVILLVLIVGIVLSESGVLSSGTSAGTFSGFAKVRPQLSGVSLDKNGNFQGVFTNGLGQLITVTTVGMSVSNGGECSNYAVSPASVPSGSNFIVTADTCPVDNLGDPYTLT
;
A
#
# COMPACT_ATOMS: atom_id res chain seq x y z
N MET A 1 -36.72 45.90 -17.98
CA MET A 1 -35.60 45.54 -18.87
C MET A 1 -35.10 44.17 -18.46
N VAL A 2 -35.37 43.13 -19.26
CA VAL A 2 -35.13 41.73 -18.90
C VAL A 2 -33.66 41.38 -19.17
N ARG A 3 -32.85 41.26 -18.12
CA ARG A 3 -31.42 40.91 -18.18
C ARG A 3 -31.14 39.43 -18.54
N GLY A 4 -32.16 38.64 -18.90
CA GLY A 4 -32.06 37.21 -19.17
C GLY A 4 -32.09 36.79 -20.65
N GLN A 5 -32.45 37.68 -21.59
CA GLN A 5 -32.49 37.31 -23.01
C GLN A 5 -31.10 37.14 -23.62
N GLY A 6 -30.12 37.95 -23.20
CA GLY A 6 -28.74 37.83 -23.68
C GLY A 6 -28.02 36.58 -23.16
N SER A 7 -28.27 36.14 -21.92
CA SER A 7 -27.65 34.92 -21.38
C SER A 7 -28.16 33.65 -22.07
N LEU A 8 -29.39 33.66 -22.57
CA LEU A 8 -29.98 32.53 -23.30
C LEU A 8 -29.37 32.34 -24.70
N GLU A 9 -29.08 33.44 -25.41
CA GLU A 9 -28.38 33.37 -26.71
C GLU A 9 -26.95 32.82 -26.57
N TYR A 10 -26.25 33.18 -25.50
CA TYR A 10 -24.92 32.64 -25.23
C TYR A 10 -24.96 31.14 -24.90
N VAL A 11 -25.94 30.68 -24.13
CA VAL A 11 -26.09 29.24 -23.85
C VAL A 11 -26.35 28.47 -25.14
N MET A 12 -27.24 28.94 -26.03
CA MET A 12 -27.53 28.23 -27.27
C MET A 12 -26.34 28.18 -28.24
N ASN A 13 -25.62 29.29 -28.46
CA ASN A 13 -24.53 29.34 -29.44
C ASN A 13 -23.23 28.67 -28.96
N TYR A 14 -23.01 28.61 -27.64
CA TYR A 14 -21.81 28.01 -27.07
C TYR A 14 -22.08 26.66 -26.37
N SER A 15 -23.28 26.09 -26.54
CA SER A 15 -23.63 24.74 -26.04
C SER A 15 -22.68 23.66 -26.56
N TRP A 16 -22.17 23.81 -27.79
CA TRP A 16 -21.19 22.87 -28.33
C TRP A 16 -19.83 22.99 -27.66
N VAL A 17 -19.44 24.20 -27.22
CA VAL A 17 -18.16 24.46 -26.55
C VAL A 17 -18.16 23.85 -25.15
N ILE A 18 -19.22 24.03 -24.38
CA ILE A 18 -19.29 23.45 -23.03
C ILE A 18 -19.28 21.92 -23.08
N LEU A 19 -19.89 21.33 -24.12
CA LEU A 19 -19.86 19.89 -24.35
C LEU A 19 -18.45 19.39 -24.64
N LEU A 20 -17.69 20.09 -25.48
CA LEU A 20 -16.29 19.76 -25.75
C LEU A 20 -15.42 19.83 -24.50
N VAL A 21 -15.59 20.86 -23.67
CA VAL A 21 -14.82 21.00 -22.41
C VAL A 21 -15.09 19.83 -21.45
N LEU A 22 -16.34 19.38 -21.33
CA LEU A 22 -16.69 18.23 -20.49
C LEU A 22 -16.08 16.93 -21.02
N ILE A 23 -16.14 16.68 -22.34
CA ILE A 23 -15.54 15.48 -22.95
C ILE A 23 -14.03 15.47 -22.73
N VAL A 24 -13.34 16.59 -22.99
CA VAL A 24 -11.89 16.70 -22.78
C VAL A 24 -11.56 16.54 -21.30
N GLY A 25 -12.36 17.09 -20.39
CA GLY A 25 -12.20 16.90 -18.94
C GLY A 25 -12.28 15.43 -18.51
N ILE A 26 -13.26 14.67 -19.04
CA ILE A 26 -13.40 13.24 -18.76
C ILE A 26 -12.23 12.46 -19.36
N VAL A 27 -11.86 12.72 -20.62
CA VAL A 27 -10.73 12.05 -21.27
C VAL A 27 -9.42 12.32 -20.52
N LEU A 28 -9.19 13.56 -20.06
CA LEU A 28 -8.02 13.89 -19.25
C LEU A 28 -8.04 13.23 -17.87
N SER A 29 -9.21 13.09 -17.26
CA SER A 29 -9.41 12.36 -16.00
C SER A 29 -9.08 10.87 -16.14
N GLU A 30 -9.58 10.21 -17.19
CA GLU A 30 -9.32 8.79 -17.47
C GLU A 30 -7.88 8.55 -17.98
N SER A 31 -7.28 9.53 -18.67
CA SER A 31 -5.88 9.44 -19.12
C SER A 31 -4.85 9.48 -17.98
N GLY A 32 -5.28 9.78 -16.74
CA GLY A 32 -4.41 9.86 -15.59
C GLY A 32 -3.49 11.10 -15.58
N VAL A 33 -3.62 12.03 -16.53
CA VAL A 33 -2.92 13.34 -16.51
C VAL A 33 -3.25 14.15 -15.27
N LEU A 34 -4.48 14.01 -14.77
CA LEU A 34 -4.94 14.60 -13.51
C LEU A 34 -4.82 13.63 -12.32
N SER A 35 -4.19 12.47 -12.49
CA SER A 35 -3.87 11.65 -11.33
C SER A 35 -2.88 12.46 -10.49
N SER A 36 -3.34 12.96 -9.34
CA SER A 36 -2.46 13.33 -8.25
C SER A 36 -1.62 12.09 -8.02
N GLY A 37 -0.40 12.09 -8.57
CA GLY A 37 0.46 10.91 -8.63
C GLY A 37 0.36 10.23 -7.30
N THR A 38 -0.03 8.95 -7.29
CA THR A 38 -0.18 8.24 -6.04
C THR A 38 1.22 8.18 -5.48
N SER A 39 1.53 9.12 -4.58
CA SER A 39 2.79 9.15 -3.90
C SER A 39 2.94 7.74 -3.36
N ALA A 40 4.03 7.09 -3.75
CA ALA A 40 4.55 5.94 -3.04
C ALA A 40 4.86 6.45 -1.62
N GLY A 41 3.79 6.59 -0.84
CA GLY A 41 3.84 7.11 0.51
C GLY A 41 4.56 6.05 1.30
N THR A 42 5.64 6.44 1.95
CA THR A 42 6.25 5.60 2.97
C THR A 42 5.25 5.56 4.13
N PHE A 43 4.55 4.44 4.27
CA PHE A 43 3.61 4.22 5.37
C PHE A 43 4.31 3.36 6.44
N SER A 44 4.15 3.72 7.70
CA SER A 44 4.64 2.95 8.84
C SER A 44 3.46 2.34 9.62
N GLY A 45 3.61 1.09 10.07
CA GLY A 45 2.64 0.38 10.91
C GLY A 45 1.71 -0.60 10.19
N PHE A 46 0.97 -1.39 10.98
CA PHE A 46 0.14 -2.50 10.48
C PHE A 46 -1.22 -2.09 9.88
N ALA A 47 -1.48 -0.78 9.74
CA ALA A 47 -2.74 -0.31 9.16
C ALA A 47 -2.94 -0.79 7.71
N LYS A 48 -1.82 -0.98 7.00
CA LYS A 48 -1.77 -1.29 5.57
C LYS A 48 -1.13 -2.65 5.25
N VAL A 49 -0.22 -3.13 6.10
CA VAL A 49 0.33 -4.50 6.03
C VAL A 49 -0.10 -5.21 7.30
N ARG A 50 -1.00 -6.18 7.19
CA ARG A 50 -1.55 -6.85 8.37
C ARG A 50 -0.84 -8.19 8.60
N PRO A 51 -0.29 -8.45 9.80
CA PRO A 51 0.20 -9.77 10.13
C PRO A 51 -0.98 -10.72 10.25
N GLN A 52 -0.87 -11.91 9.67
CA GLN A 52 -1.83 -12.97 9.87
C GLN A 52 -1.45 -13.68 11.18
N LEU A 53 -2.23 -13.46 12.25
CA LEU A 53 -1.93 -13.97 13.60
C LEU A 53 -1.60 -15.48 13.64
N SER A 54 -2.20 -16.29 12.75
CA SER A 54 -1.95 -17.72 12.65
C SER A 54 -0.70 -18.11 11.85
N GLY A 55 -0.08 -17.16 11.15
CA GLY A 55 1.08 -17.39 10.28
C GLY A 55 2.36 -16.71 10.77
N VAL A 56 2.38 -16.18 12.00
CA VAL A 56 3.60 -15.61 12.60
C VAL A 56 4.10 -16.53 13.71
N SER A 57 5.30 -17.07 13.52
CA SER A 57 5.95 -17.99 14.47
C SER A 57 7.46 -17.84 14.44
N LEU A 58 8.08 -17.96 15.61
CA LEU A 58 9.51 -18.10 15.79
C LEU A 58 9.80 -19.47 16.41
N ASP A 59 10.57 -20.31 15.72
CA ASP A 59 10.96 -21.64 16.20
C ASP A 59 12.19 -21.56 17.12
N LYS A 60 12.36 -22.57 17.99
CA LYS A 60 13.51 -22.73 18.89
C LYS A 60 14.85 -22.85 18.15
N ASN A 61 14.81 -23.18 16.87
CA ASN A 61 16.00 -23.25 16.03
C ASN A 61 16.42 -21.88 15.46
N GLY A 62 15.71 -20.81 15.80
CA GLY A 62 15.99 -19.46 15.31
C GLY A 62 15.45 -19.19 13.91
N ASN A 63 14.42 -19.95 13.51
CA ASN A 63 13.74 -19.78 12.23
C ASN A 63 12.46 -19.00 12.46
N PHE A 64 12.38 -17.81 11.87
CA PHE A 64 11.19 -16.98 11.85
C PHE A 64 10.40 -17.22 10.56
N GLN A 65 9.09 -17.35 10.70
CA GLN A 65 8.16 -17.33 9.57
C GLN A 65 7.00 -16.41 9.93
N GLY A 66 6.75 -15.41 9.08
CA GLY A 66 5.65 -14.47 9.20
C GLY A 66 4.86 -14.38 7.90
N VAL A 67 3.56 -14.62 7.97
CA VAL A 67 2.63 -14.37 6.88
C VAL A 67 1.97 -13.01 7.06
N PHE A 68 2.06 -12.18 6.04
CA PHE A 68 1.52 -10.84 6.03
C PHE A 68 0.60 -10.65 4.82
N THR A 69 -0.44 -9.84 4.99
CA THR A 69 -1.36 -9.49 3.91
C THR A 69 -1.16 -8.04 3.52
N ASN A 70 -1.05 -7.80 2.21
CA ASN A 70 -1.09 -6.46 1.67
C ASN A 70 -2.53 -5.92 1.71
N GLY A 71 -2.84 -5.10 2.70
CA GLY A 71 -4.11 -4.37 2.82
C GLY A 71 -4.11 -3.01 2.11
N LEU A 72 -3.01 -2.61 1.47
CA LEU A 72 -3.03 -1.47 0.56
C LEU A 72 -3.79 -1.86 -0.71
N GLY A 73 -4.68 -0.98 -1.16
CA GLY A 73 -5.34 -1.07 -2.47
C GLY A 73 -4.40 -0.94 -3.67
N GLN A 74 -3.10 -1.11 -3.46
CA GLN A 74 -2.02 -0.90 -4.42
C GLN A 74 -0.91 -1.94 -4.22
N LEU A 75 -0.07 -2.11 -5.24
CA LEU A 75 1.08 -3.00 -5.17
C LEU A 75 2.14 -2.44 -4.21
N ILE A 76 2.64 -3.28 -3.31
CA ILE A 76 3.74 -2.95 -2.39
C ILE A 76 5.01 -3.70 -2.78
N THR A 77 6.17 -3.09 -2.54
CA THR A 77 7.48 -3.74 -2.66
C THR A 77 8.15 -3.73 -1.30
N VAL A 78 8.54 -4.90 -0.82
CA VAL A 78 9.22 -5.04 0.47
C VAL A 78 10.73 -4.85 0.25
N THR A 79 11.29 -3.78 0.80
CA THR A 79 12.73 -3.44 0.63
C THR A 79 13.59 -3.91 1.79
N THR A 80 13.06 -3.85 3.01
CA THR A 80 13.78 -4.18 4.23
C THR A 80 12.79 -4.78 5.22
N VAL A 81 13.26 -5.79 5.94
CA VAL A 81 12.55 -6.39 7.07
C VAL A 81 13.51 -6.34 8.26
N GLY A 82 13.03 -5.86 9.40
CA GLY A 82 13.77 -5.94 10.66
C GLY A 82 12.97 -6.72 11.71
N MET A 83 13.62 -7.65 12.39
CA MET A 83 13.08 -8.26 13.59
C MET A 83 14.09 -8.15 14.74
N SER A 84 13.60 -7.69 15.89
CA SER A 84 14.34 -7.64 17.15
C SER A 84 13.64 -8.47 18.22
N VAL A 85 14.43 -9.26 18.96
CA VAL A 85 13.95 -10.00 20.13
C VAL A 85 14.19 -9.19 21.41
N SER A 86 13.49 -9.55 22.49
CA SER A 86 13.52 -8.80 23.75
C SER A 86 14.94 -8.64 24.35
N ASN A 87 15.85 -9.58 24.10
CA ASN A 87 17.25 -9.47 24.52
C ASN A 87 18.14 -8.57 23.63
N GLY A 88 17.56 -7.84 22.67
CA GLY A 88 18.29 -6.90 21.82
C GLY A 88 19.08 -7.54 20.68
N GLY A 89 18.86 -8.83 20.43
CA GLY A 89 19.40 -9.52 19.27
C GLY A 89 18.54 -9.29 18.01
N GLU A 90 19.19 -9.23 16.85
CA GLU A 90 18.52 -9.09 15.55
C GLU A 90 18.62 -10.38 14.75
N CYS A 91 17.58 -10.69 13.98
CA CYS A 91 17.66 -11.79 13.02
C CYS A 91 18.47 -11.39 11.79
N SER A 92 18.96 -12.39 11.06
CA SER A 92 19.67 -12.18 9.80
C SER A 92 19.09 -13.07 8.69
N ASN A 93 19.57 -12.93 7.46
CA ASN A 93 19.11 -13.73 6.31
C ASN A 93 17.59 -13.65 6.06
N TYR A 94 17.05 -12.43 6.00
CA TYR A 94 15.66 -12.21 5.63
C TYR A 94 15.43 -12.58 4.17
N ALA A 95 14.41 -13.39 3.93
CA ALA A 95 13.88 -13.68 2.60
C ALA A 95 12.39 -13.32 2.56
N VAL A 96 11.97 -12.68 1.47
CA VAL A 96 10.59 -12.28 1.25
C VAL A 96 10.09 -12.89 -0.05
N SER A 97 8.94 -13.55 0.00
CA SER A 97 8.34 -14.17 -1.17
C SER A 97 6.81 -13.98 -1.18
N PRO A 98 6.24 -13.37 -2.24
CA PRO A 98 6.89 -12.60 -3.30
C PRO A 98 7.37 -11.22 -2.82
N ALA A 99 8.44 -10.68 -3.42
CA ALA A 99 8.97 -9.34 -3.07
C ALA A 99 8.04 -8.19 -3.51
N SER A 100 7.26 -8.41 -4.58
CA SER A 100 6.21 -7.51 -5.06
C SER A 100 4.84 -8.14 -4.78
N VAL A 101 4.02 -7.47 -3.97
CA VAL A 101 2.77 -8.04 -3.48
C VAL A 101 1.59 -7.20 -3.99
N PRO A 102 0.73 -7.76 -4.85
CA PRO A 102 -0.51 -7.10 -5.26
C PRO A 102 -1.45 -6.81 -4.08
N SER A 103 -2.39 -5.90 -4.27
CA SER A 103 -3.43 -5.61 -3.28
C SER A 103 -4.19 -6.89 -2.88
N GLY A 104 -4.42 -7.06 -1.58
CA GLY A 104 -5.16 -8.19 -1.01
C GLY A 104 -4.42 -9.52 -1.02
N SER A 105 -3.19 -9.56 -1.55
CA SER A 105 -2.39 -10.79 -1.61
C SER A 105 -1.54 -10.97 -0.35
N ASN A 106 -1.21 -12.24 -0.06
CA ASN A 106 -0.34 -12.60 1.04
C ASN A 106 1.12 -12.69 0.57
N PHE A 107 2.03 -12.40 1.49
CA PHE A 107 3.45 -12.63 1.33
C PHE A 107 4.04 -13.22 2.59
N ILE A 108 5.13 -13.95 2.39
CA ILE A 108 5.82 -14.67 3.45
C ILE A 108 7.17 -14.02 3.65
N VAL A 109 7.49 -13.76 4.91
CA VAL A 109 8.80 -13.32 5.35
C VAL A 109 9.38 -14.45 6.18
N THR A 110 10.57 -14.91 5.78
CA THR A 110 11.36 -15.86 6.56
C THR A 110 12.66 -15.20 6.98
N ALA A 111 13.15 -15.54 8.17
CA ALA A 111 14.48 -15.17 8.60
C ALA A 111 15.10 -16.35 9.34
N ASP A 112 16.42 -16.50 9.19
CA ASP A 112 17.18 -17.55 9.86
C ASP A 112 18.07 -16.91 10.94
N THR A 113 18.72 -17.72 11.77
CA THR A 113 19.71 -17.26 12.78
C THR A 113 19.15 -16.21 13.75
N CYS A 114 17.86 -16.26 14.04
CA CYS A 114 17.27 -15.43 15.08
C CYS A 114 17.82 -15.82 16.45
N PRO A 115 18.23 -14.85 17.29
CA PRO A 115 18.52 -15.13 18.69
C PRO A 115 17.25 -15.64 19.34
N VAL A 116 17.29 -16.89 19.80
CA VAL A 116 16.16 -17.55 20.44
C VAL A 116 16.26 -17.35 21.94
N ASP A 117 15.25 -16.69 22.49
CA ASP A 117 15.04 -16.62 23.93
C ASP A 117 14.13 -17.76 24.40
N ASN A 118 13.60 -17.66 25.62
CA ASN A 118 12.72 -18.70 26.15
C ASN A 118 11.41 -18.73 25.36
N LEU A 119 10.78 -19.90 25.35
CA LEU A 119 9.45 -20.04 24.76
C LEU A 119 8.48 -19.05 25.41
N GLY A 120 7.86 -18.19 24.59
CA GLY A 120 6.85 -17.22 25.03
C GLY A 120 7.36 -15.80 25.22
N ASP A 121 8.65 -15.54 25.01
CA ASP A 121 9.18 -14.19 25.06
C ASP A 121 8.67 -13.33 23.87
N PRO A 122 8.34 -12.05 24.11
CA PRO A 122 7.84 -11.18 23.05
C PRO A 122 8.96 -10.79 22.06
N TYR A 123 8.59 -10.60 20.80
CA TYR A 123 9.46 -10.10 19.72
C TYR A 123 8.78 -8.93 19.01
N THR A 124 9.59 -8.02 18.47
CA THR A 124 9.12 -6.82 17.76
C THR A 124 9.49 -6.93 16.28
N LEU A 125 8.52 -6.65 15.41
CA LEU A 125 8.66 -6.64 13.96
C LEU A 125 8.55 -5.21 13.43
N THR A 126 9.48 -4.82 12.56
CA THR A 126 9.52 -3.49 11.92
C THR A 126 9.64 -3.61 10.41
#